data_AF-A0A7C2PTE5-F1
#
_entry.id   AF-A0A7C2PTE5-F1
#
_cell.length_a   1.000
_cell.length_b   1.000
_cell.length_c   1.000
_cell.angle_alpha   90.00
_cell.angle_beta   90.00
_cell.angle_gamma   90.00
#
_symmetry.space_group_name_H-M   'P 1'
#
loop_
_entity.id
_entity.type
_entity.pdbx_description
1 polymer ?
#
loop_
_entity_poly.entity_id
_entity_poly.type
_entity_poly.pdbx_seq_one_letter_code
_entity_poly.pdbx_strand_id
1 'polypeptide(L)'
;MARVFGNAAALTAAALALFLAPRVSGYADSAPAGFSGGFGEQSCHACHFHEDLNSGPGRVTISGVPEQFAPGERYAVTVTLARAGMKLAGFQLTARFKEGGGQAGTLAPAPGEEERVGIDASGAVQYANQSRKGTALTDASTAVWKLLWTAPRADGPVVFHVAANAANGDDTVEGDFVHTDSVESSPGPSR
;
A
#
# COMPACT_ATOMS: atom_id res chain seq x y z
N MET A 1 4.64 -57.59 -52.72
CA MET A 1 4.41 -56.18 -53.11
C MET A 1 3.49 -55.57 -52.05
N ALA A 2 4.05 -55.06 -50.95
CA ALA A 2 4.41 -53.66 -50.73
C ALA A 2 3.21 -52.73 -50.46
N ARG A 3 3.17 -52.19 -49.23
CA ARG A 3 2.63 -50.88 -48.79
C ARG A 3 1.09 -50.80 -48.63
N VAL A 4 0.50 -50.11 -47.64
CA VAL A 4 0.97 -49.23 -46.56
C VAL A 4 -0.19 -49.13 -45.54
N PHE A 5 0.14 -49.13 -44.24
CA PHE A 5 -0.79 -48.77 -43.16
C PHE A 5 -1.01 -47.25 -43.16
N GLY A 6 -2.25 -46.81 -43.37
CA GLY A 6 -2.63 -45.40 -43.21
C GLY A 6 -3.00 -45.10 -41.76
N ASN A 7 -2.08 -44.52 -41.01
CA ASN A 7 -2.37 -43.92 -39.71
C ASN A 7 -3.14 -42.62 -39.93
N ALA A 8 -4.43 -42.58 -39.57
CA ALA A 8 -5.18 -41.34 -39.45
C ALA A 8 -4.71 -40.61 -38.18
N ALA A 9 -3.87 -39.59 -38.35
CA ALA A 9 -3.50 -38.68 -37.28
C ALA A 9 -4.72 -37.83 -36.92
N ALA A 10 -5.26 -38.04 -35.71
CA ALA A 10 -6.24 -37.14 -35.13
C ALA A 10 -5.54 -35.83 -34.74
N LEU A 11 -5.78 -34.77 -35.50
CA LEU A 11 -5.38 -33.40 -35.15
C LEU A 11 -6.31 -32.90 -34.04
N THR A 12 -5.88 -33.02 -32.79
CA THR A 12 -6.50 -32.28 -31.68
C THR A 12 -6.12 -30.81 -31.81
N ALA A 13 -7.06 -29.99 -32.28
CA ALA A 13 -6.95 -28.55 -32.23
C ALA A 13 -6.95 -28.10 -30.75
N ALA A 14 -5.80 -27.69 -30.24
CA ALA A 14 -5.72 -27.02 -28.94
C ALA A 14 -6.36 -25.64 -29.08
N ALA A 15 -7.57 -25.48 -28.51
CA ALA A 15 -8.20 -24.19 -28.37
C ALA A 15 -7.37 -23.35 -27.38
N LEU A 16 -6.62 -22.38 -27.89
CA LEU A 16 -5.90 -21.41 -27.08
C LEU A 16 -6.95 -20.48 -26.46
N ALA A 17 -7.40 -20.81 -25.25
CA ALA A 17 -8.24 -19.92 -24.46
C ALA A 17 -7.42 -18.67 -24.12
N LEU A 18 -7.67 -17.58 -24.84
CA LEU A 18 -7.12 -16.28 -24.54
C LEU A 18 -7.82 -15.77 -23.26
N PHE A 19 -7.28 -16.10 -22.10
CA PHE A 19 -7.72 -15.52 -20.84
C PHE A 19 -7.42 -14.02 -20.90
N LEU A 20 -8.44 -13.19 -21.11
CA LEU A 20 -8.35 -11.78 -20.83
C LEU A 20 -8.31 -11.64 -19.30
N ALA A 21 -7.10 -11.63 -18.74
CA ALA A 21 -6.91 -11.19 -17.36
C ALA A 21 -7.48 -9.76 -17.24
N PRO A 22 -8.25 -9.46 -16.19
CA PRO A 22 -8.77 -8.11 -15.98
C PRO A 22 -7.58 -7.16 -15.85
N ARG A 23 -7.47 -6.22 -16.79
CA ARG A 23 -6.52 -5.11 -16.71
C ARG A 23 -6.91 -4.25 -15.51
N VAL A 24 -6.11 -4.24 -14.45
CA VAL A 24 -6.29 -3.26 -13.39
C VAL A 24 -5.62 -1.98 -13.86
N SER A 25 -6.41 -0.94 -14.11
CA SER A 25 -5.84 0.40 -14.32
C SER A 25 -5.16 0.80 -13.01
N GLY A 26 -3.84 0.75 -12.97
CA GLY A 26 -3.07 1.12 -11.80
C GLY A 26 -3.37 2.56 -11.40
N TYR A 27 -3.70 2.77 -10.13
CA TYR A 27 -3.84 4.08 -9.52
C TYR A 27 -2.45 4.67 -9.21
N ALA A 28 -1.63 4.78 -10.26
CA ALA A 28 -0.25 5.22 -10.15
C ALA A 28 -0.18 6.68 -9.70
N ASP A 29 -1.16 7.52 -10.09
CA ASP A 29 -1.16 8.94 -9.76
C ASP A 29 -1.65 9.26 -8.33
N SER A 30 -2.52 8.41 -7.76
CA SER A 30 -2.98 8.45 -6.36
C SER A 30 -3.87 7.24 -6.08
N ALA A 31 -3.73 6.61 -4.91
CA ALA A 31 -4.62 5.54 -4.46
C ALA A 31 -5.98 6.09 -3.99
N PRO A 32 -7.13 5.46 -4.33
CA PRO A 32 -8.43 5.86 -3.79
C PRO A 32 -8.42 5.88 -2.27
N ALA A 33 -8.90 6.95 -1.64
CA ALA A 33 -8.94 7.07 -0.18
C ALA A 33 -9.83 6.00 0.50
N GLY A 34 -9.48 5.61 1.72
CA GLY A 34 -10.23 4.63 2.52
C GLY A 34 -9.79 3.17 2.34
N PHE A 35 -8.51 2.94 2.00
CA PHE A 35 -7.93 1.62 1.82
C PHE A 35 -6.70 1.39 2.72
N SER A 36 -6.71 1.94 3.94
CA SER A 36 -5.60 1.81 4.91
C SER A 36 -5.53 0.44 5.59
N GLY A 37 -6.60 -0.37 5.51
CA GLY A 37 -6.75 -1.63 6.24
C GLY A 37 -7.07 -1.48 7.74
N GLY A 38 -7.19 -0.24 8.24
CA GLY A 38 -7.53 0.09 9.61
C GLY A 38 -8.97 0.59 9.77
N PHE A 39 -9.45 0.69 11.02
CA PHE A 39 -10.73 1.35 11.34
C PHE A 39 -11.97 0.83 10.57
N GLY A 40 -11.96 -0.45 10.16
CA GLY A 40 -13.03 -1.07 9.38
C GLY A 40 -13.00 -0.76 7.87
N GLU A 41 -11.97 -0.07 7.40
CA GLU A 41 -11.71 0.14 5.97
C GLU A 41 -11.17 -1.12 5.30
N GLN A 42 -11.34 -1.19 3.99
CA GLN A 42 -10.63 -2.17 3.17
C GLN A 42 -9.13 -1.84 3.14
N SER A 43 -8.31 -2.72 2.56
CA SER A 43 -6.90 -2.46 2.28
C SER A 43 -6.65 -2.49 0.77
N CYS A 44 -5.42 -2.22 0.32
CA CYS A 44 -5.03 -2.41 -1.09
C CYS A 44 -5.41 -3.81 -1.65
N HIS A 45 -5.59 -4.80 -0.77
CA HIS A 45 -6.00 -6.16 -1.11
C HIS A 45 -7.36 -6.21 -1.81
N ALA A 46 -8.26 -5.25 -1.58
CA ALA A 46 -9.55 -5.18 -2.27
C ALA A 46 -9.43 -5.16 -3.81
N CYS A 47 -8.32 -4.64 -4.33
CA CYS A 47 -8.01 -4.64 -5.77
C CYS A 47 -6.83 -5.55 -6.13
N HIS A 48 -5.95 -5.84 -5.18
CA HIS A 48 -4.77 -6.70 -5.34
C HIS A 48 -4.90 -7.96 -4.48
N PHE A 49 -5.90 -8.79 -4.80
CA PHE A 49 -6.41 -9.87 -3.94
C PHE A 49 -5.86 -11.27 -4.24
N HIS A 50 -4.94 -11.43 -5.22
CA HIS A 50 -4.52 -12.76 -5.65
C HIS A 50 -3.85 -13.56 -4.53
N GLU A 51 -2.90 -12.92 -3.86
CA GLU A 51 -2.19 -13.50 -2.73
C GLU A 51 -2.91 -13.15 -1.43
N ASP A 52 -2.81 -14.02 -0.43
CA ASP A 52 -3.41 -13.77 0.88
C ASP A 52 -2.79 -12.51 1.52
N LEU A 53 -3.60 -11.74 2.26
CA LEU A 53 -3.14 -10.54 2.95
C LEU A 53 -1.99 -10.88 3.93
N ASN A 54 -0.91 -10.10 3.88
CA ASN A 54 0.31 -10.31 4.68
C ASN A 54 1.02 -11.66 4.44
N SER A 55 0.74 -12.33 3.32
CA SER A 55 1.42 -13.57 2.96
C SER A 55 2.75 -13.34 2.23
N GLY A 56 3.52 -14.42 2.08
CA GLY A 56 4.80 -14.42 1.36
C GLY A 56 5.92 -13.65 2.06
N PRO A 57 7.13 -13.63 1.47
CA PRO A 57 8.24 -12.86 1.99
C PRO A 57 8.00 -11.37 1.70
N GLY A 58 8.01 -10.54 2.73
CA GLY A 58 7.87 -9.10 2.61
C GLY A 58 7.21 -8.50 3.84
N ARG A 59 7.29 -7.18 3.98
CA ARG A 59 6.53 -6.44 4.99
C ARG A 59 6.49 -4.96 4.66
N VAL A 60 5.44 -4.31 5.14
CA VAL A 60 5.42 -2.85 5.31
C VAL A 60 5.70 -2.52 6.78
N THR A 61 6.39 -1.43 7.05
CA THR A 61 6.65 -0.94 8.41
C THR A 61 6.48 0.57 8.49
N ILE A 62 5.98 1.05 9.63
CA ILE A 62 5.92 2.48 9.99
C ILE A 62 7.00 2.78 11.04
N SER A 63 7.79 3.84 10.82
CA SER A 63 8.83 4.27 11.76
C SER A 63 8.85 5.80 11.95
N GLY A 64 9.48 6.27 13.01
CA GLY A 64 9.58 7.70 13.35
C GLY A 64 8.38 8.26 14.12
N VAL A 65 7.33 7.45 14.33
CA VAL A 65 6.26 7.73 15.28
C VAL A 65 6.79 7.46 16.70
N PRO A 66 6.75 8.42 17.63
CA PRO A 66 7.18 8.18 19.01
C PRO A 66 6.14 7.32 19.74
N GLU A 67 6.54 6.60 20.78
CA GLU A 67 5.59 5.92 21.68
C GLU A 67 4.68 6.95 22.38
N GLN A 68 5.24 8.11 22.74
CA GLN A 68 4.53 9.23 23.33
C GLN A 68 4.75 10.51 22.52
N PHE A 69 3.67 11.07 21.94
CA PHE A 69 3.73 12.33 21.19
C PHE A 69 3.52 13.54 22.10
N ALA A 70 4.22 14.64 21.83
CA ALA A 70 3.92 15.94 22.42
C ALA A 70 2.82 16.62 21.59
N PRO A 71 1.75 17.14 22.21
CA PRO A 71 0.66 17.77 21.47
C PRO A 71 1.14 18.91 20.55
N GLY A 72 0.75 18.85 19.28
CA GLY A 72 1.13 19.85 18.26
C GLY A 72 2.56 19.75 17.72
N GLU A 73 3.39 18.83 18.22
CA GLU A 73 4.75 18.59 17.74
C GLU A 73 4.74 17.90 16.37
N ARG A 74 5.83 18.07 15.61
CA ARG A 74 5.99 17.49 14.27
C ARG A 74 6.96 16.32 14.29
N TYR A 75 6.57 15.22 13.66
CA TYR A 75 7.36 14.00 13.57
C TYR A 75 7.57 13.61 12.11
N ALA A 76 8.80 13.25 11.78
CA ALA A 76 9.11 12.61 10.51
C ALA A 76 8.68 11.14 10.58
N VAL A 77 7.70 10.77 9.77
CA VAL A 77 7.18 9.40 9.69
C VAL A 77 7.69 8.78 8.40
N THR A 78 8.19 7.55 8.47
CA THR A 78 8.68 6.82 7.29
C THR A 78 7.92 5.52 7.13
N VAL A 79 7.30 5.35 5.95
CA VAL A 79 6.73 4.08 5.50
C VAL A 79 7.76 3.37 4.64
N THR A 80 8.07 2.13 4.97
CA THR A 80 8.98 1.27 4.20
C THR A 80 8.27 -0.01 3.80
N LEU A 81 8.19 -0.27 2.50
CA LEU A 81 7.77 -1.55 1.96
C LEU A 81 8.98 -2.29 1.43
N ALA A 82 9.24 -3.50 1.94
CA ALA A 82 10.33 -4.34 1.51
C ALA A 82 9.81 -5.69 1.03
N ARG A 83 10.13 -6.04 -0.22
CA ARG A 83 9.78 -7.32 -0.84
C ARG A 83 10.69 -7.60 -2.04
N ALA A 84 11.27 -8.79 -2.08
CA ALA A 84 12.05 -9.21 -3.24
C ALA A 84 11.14 -9.43 -4.46
N GLY A 85 11.60 -8.99 -5.63
CA GLY A 85 10.90 -9.23 -6.90
C GLY A 85 9.88 -8.16 -7.30
N MET A 86 9.55 -7.22 -6.42
CA MET A 86 8.67 -6.10 -6.80
C MET A 86 9.35 -5.18 -7.82
N LYS A 87 8.55 -4.53 -8.64
CA LYS A 87 8.96 -3.54 -9.67
C LYS A 87 8.32 -2.19 -9.46
N LEU A 88 7.12 -2.18 -8.88
CA LEU A 88 6.37 -0.99 -8.52
C LEU A 88 5.84 -1.17 -7.09
N ALA A 89 5.56 -0.06 -6.44
CA ALA A 89 4.99 -0.07 -5.10
C ALA A 89 3.90 1.00 -4.94
N GLY A 90 2.96 0.76 -4.04
CA GLY A 90 1.97 1.75 -3.62
C GLY A 90 1.65 1.59 -2.15
N PHE A 91 1.14 2.64 -1.53
CA PHE A 91 0.73 2.61 -0.13
C PHE A 91 -0.45 3.54 0.13
N GLN A 92 -1.11 3.29 1.25
CA GLN A 92 -2.02 4.23 1.84
C GLN A 92 -1.88 4.21 3.35
N LEU A 93 -1.62 5.37 3.94
CA LEU A 93 -1.48 5.57 5.38
C LEU A 93 -2.51 6.58 5.88
N THR A 94 -3.11 6.29 7.03
CA THR A 94 -3.93 7.25 7.78
C THR A 94 -3.49 7.30 9.25
N ALA A 95 -3.79 8.41 9.92
CA ALA A 95 -3.53 8.63 11.34
C ALA A 95 -4.82 9.12 12.02
N ARG A 96 -5.40 8.29 12.89
CA ARG A 96 -6.72 8.54 13.46
C ARG A 96 -6.71 8.25 14.97
N PHE A 97 -7.58 8.92 15.70
CA PHE A 97 -7.77 8.65 17.12
C PHE A 97 -8.27 7.22 17.28
N LYS A 98 -7.67 6.49 18.21
CA LYS A 98 -8.07 5.12 18.54
C LYS A 98 -9.55 5.04 18.88
N GLU A 99 -10.02 6.00 19.67
CA GLU A 99 -11.43 6.15 19.99
C GLU A 99 -12.16 6.91 18.88
N GLY A 100 -13.29 6.36 18.42
CA GLY A 100 -14.15 6.95 17.41
C GLY A 100 -13.58 7.04 15.98
N GLY A 101 -12.28 6.79 15.79
CA GLY A 101 -11.65 6.87 14.47
C GLY A 101 -11.63 8.28 13.89
N GLY A 102 -11.71 9.35 14.68
CA GLY A 102 -11.58 10.70 14.12
C GLY A 102 -10.18 10.94 13.54
N GLN A 103 -10.01 11.83 12.55
CA GLN A 103 -8.68 12.25 12.09
C GLN A 103 -7.84 12.75 13.28
N ALA A 104 -6.59 12.28 13.42
CA ALA A 104 -5.71 12.65 14.52
C ALA A 104 -4.43 13.33 14.02
N GLY A 105 -4.40 14.65 14.16
CA GLY A 105 -3.32 15.46 13.65
C GLY A 105 -3.43 15.69 12.14
N THR A 106 -2.36 16.16 11.54
CA THR A 106 -2.29 16.42 10.09
C THR A 106 -1.11 15.73 9.45
N LEU A 107 -1.34 15.22 8.24
CA LEU A 107 -0.33 14.62 7.39
C LEU A 107 0.08 15.60 6.28
N ALA A 108 1.37 15.60 5.96
CA ALA A 108 1.95 16.30 4.82
C ALA A 108 3.09 15.46 4.23
N PRO A 109 3.45 15.65 2.95
CA PRO A 109 4.72 15.14 2.42
C PRO A 109 5.88 15.71 3.25
N ALA A 110 6.91 14.90 3.52
CA ALA A 110 8.14 15.44 4.09
C ALA A 110 8.84 16.36 3.08
N PRO A 111 9.71 17.30 3.52
CA PRO A 111 10.47 18.14 2.61
C PRO A 111 11.25 17.30 1.57
N GLY A 112 11.01 17.56 0.28
CA GLY A 112 11.59 16.83 -0.84
C GLY A 112 10.79 15.61 -1.32
N GLU A 113 9.69 15.25 -0.66
CA GLU A 113 8.78 14.16 -1.05
C GLU A 113 7.50 14.65 -1.75
N GLU A 114 7.36 15.95 -2.01
CA GLU A 114 6.14 16.56 -2.55
C GLU A 114 5.74 16.00 -3.93
N GLU A 115 6.72 15.57 -4.72
CA GLU A 115 6.45 14.91 -6.01
C GLU A 115 6.19 13.42 -5.89
N ARG A 116 6.42 12.80 -4.72
CA ARG A 116 6.34 11.34 -4.49
C ARG A 116 5.17 10.93 -3.61
N VAL A 117 4.73 11.82 -2.72
CA VAL A 117 3.67 11.57 -1.74
C VAL A 117 2.56 12.59 -1.94
N GLY A 118 1.34 12.10 -2.14
CA GLY A 118 0.11 12.88 -2.13
C GLY A 118 -0.61 12.74 -0.79
N ILE A 119 -1.38 13.77 -0.41
CA ILE A 119 -2.31 13.71 0.72
C ILE A 119 -3.71 14.00 0.19
N ASP A 120 -4.55 12.98 0.22
CA ASP A 120 -5.97 13.07 -0.14
C ASP A 120 -6.84 13.03 1.11
N ALA A 121 -8.11 13.41 0.96
CA ALA A 121 -9.08 13.36 2.05
C ALA A 121 -10.40 12.74 1.61
N SER A 122 -11.00 11.95 2.50
CA SER A 122 -12.39 11.49 2.38
C SER A 122 -13.14 11.93 3.63
N GLY A 123 -14.08 12.86 3.45
CA GLY A 123 -14.65 13.60 4.57
C GLY A 123 -13.57 14.35 5.34
N ALA A 124 -13.47 14.09 6.65
CA ALA A 124 -12.48 14.71 7.53
C ALA A 124 -11.16 13.91 7.67
N VAL A 125 -11.10 12.69 7.14
CA VAL A 125 -9.95 11.79 7.30
C VAL A 125 -8.95 12.00 6.18
N GLN A 126 -7.67 12.12 6.54
CA GLN A 126 -6.57 12.25 5.59
C GLN A 126 -5.93 10.90 5.30
N TYR A 127 -5.48 10.74 4.06
CA TYR A 127 -4.78 9.57 3.57
C TYR A 127 -3.55 10.02 2.79
N ALA A 128 -2.39 9.60 3.26
CA ALA A 128 -1.17 9.74 2.48
C ALA A 128 -1.02 8.55 1.54
N ASN A 129 -0.64 8.81 0.30
CA ASN A 129 -0.47 7.81 -0.73
C ASN A 129 0.64 8.20 -1.72
N GLN A 130 1.01 7.28 -2.62
CA GLN A 130 2.01 7.54 -3.64
C GLN A 130 1.46 8.36 -4.81
N SER A 131 2.28 9.27 -5.33
CA SER A 131 2.12 9.77 -6.70
C SER A 131 2.74 8.80 -7.71
N ARG A 132 2.67 9.13 -9.01
CA ARG A 132 3.31 8.34 -10.07
C ARG A 132 4.83 8.23 -9.92
N LYS A 133 5.49 9.26 -9.42
CA LYS A 133 6.93 9.20 -9.12
C LYS A 133 7.18 8.37 -7.86
N GLY A 134 6.23 8.38 -6.93
CA GLY A 134 6.24 7.60 -5.70
C GLY A 134 6.12 6.09 -5.92
N THR A 135 5.69 5.62 -7.10
CA THR A 135 5.63 4.16 -7.36
C THR A 135 7.00 3.53 -7.57
N ALA A 136 8.01 4.35 -7.90
CA ALA A 136 9.37 3.89 -8.12
C ALA A 136 10.03 3.47 -6.81
N LEU A 137 10.70 2.31 -6.87
CA LEU A 137 11.46 1.76 -5.76
C LEU A 137 12.65 2.66 -5.41
N THR A 138 13.02 2.71 -4.14
CA THR A 138 14.20 3.42 -3.65
C THR A 138 15.45 2.53 -3.61
N ASP A 139 15.26 1.21 -3.64
CA ASP A 139 16.30 0.17 -3.81
C ASP A 139 15.68 -1.05 -4.53
N ALA A 140 16.49 -2.03 -4.94
CA ALA A 140 16.11 -3.19 -5.76
C ALA A 140 14.93 -4.02 -5.21
N SER A 141 14.65 -3.93 -3.91
CA SER A 141 13.55 -4.65 -3.24
C SER A 141 12.85 -3.80 -2.18
N THR A 142 12.98 -2.48 -2.26
CA THR A 142 12.49 -1.56 -1.22
C THR A 142 11.89 -0.29 -1.82
N ALA A 143 10.74 0.14 -1.33
CA ALA A 143 10.15 1.44 -1.56
C ALA A 143 10.00 2.18 -0.23
N VAL A 144 10.38 3.45 -0.22
CA VAL A 144 10.32 4.31 0.96
C VAL A 144 9.58 5.59 0.61
N TRP A 145 8.68 5.97 1.51
CA TRP A 145 7.96 7.25 1.48
C TRP A 145 8.10 7.93 2.84
N LYS A 146 8.42 9.22 2.82
CA LYS A 146 8.58 10.02 4.04
C LYS A 146 7.50 11.08 4.13
N LEU A 147 6.96 11.20 5.33
CA LEU A 147 5.85 12.08 5.67
C LEU A 147 6.23 12.94 6.86
N LEU A 148 5.50 14.03 6.99
CA LEU A 148 5.48 14.84 8.19
C LEU A 148 4.10 14.67 8.84
N TRP A 149 4.08 14.25 10.10
CA TRP A 149 2.88 14.22 10.93
C TRP A 149 2.96 15.31 11.99
N THR A 150 1.98 16.20 12.00
CA THR A 150 1.79 17.14 13.12
C THR A 150 0.79 16.50 14.09
N ALA A 151 1.24 16.18 15.30
CA ALA A 151 0.43 15.52 16.30
C ALA A 151 -0.78 16.36 16.70
N PRO A 152 -1.93 15.74 17.04
CA PRO A 152 -3.10 16.47 17.49
C PRO A 152 -2.82 17.23 18.78
N ARG A 153 -3.63 18.26 19.04
CA ARG A 153 -3.67 18.94 20.33
C ARG A 153 -4.54 18.24 21.38
N ALA A 154 -5.17 17.14 21.02
CA ALA A 154 -6.09 16.39 21.88
C ALA A 154 -5.40 15.20 22.54
N ASP A 155 -5.95 14.77 23.68
CA ASP A 155 -5.31 13.83 24.60
C ASP A 155 -5.72 12.36 24.37
N GLY A 156 -6.00 11.99 23.12
CA GLY A 156 -6.36 10.62 22.76
C GLY A 156 -5.20 9.86 22.11
N PRO A 157 -5.03 8.55 22.35
CA PRO A 157 -4.10 7.72 21.59
C PRO A 157 -4.42 7.79 20.09
N VAL A 158 -3.37 7.81 19.28
CA VAL A 158 -3.42 7.86 17.83
C VAL A 158 -2.92 6.54 17.28
N VAL A 159 -3.68 5.95 16.36
CA VAL A 159 -3.25 4.75 15.63
C VAL A 159 -3.03 5.13 14.18
N PHE A 160 -1.85 4.77 13.69
CA PHE A 160 -1.52 4.80 12.29
C PHE A 160 -1.79 3.43 11.72
N HIS A 161 -2.49 3.39 10.59
CA HIS A 161 -2.62 2.18 9.78
C HIS A 161 -2.03 2.44 8.41
N VAL A 162 -1.36 1.43 7.87
CA VAL A 162 -0.87 1.43 6.50
C VAL A 162 -1.26 0.13 5.80
N ALA A 163 -1.65 0.25 4.54
CA ALA A 163 -1.66 -0.84 3.58
C ALA A 163 -0.69 -0.49 2.45
N ALA A 164 0.02 -1.48 1.91
CA ALA A 164 0.96 -1.28 0.81
C ALA A 164 0.97 -2.47 -0.14
N ASN A 165 1.00 -2.19 -1.43
CA ASN A 165 1.10 -3.19 -2.50
C ASN A 165 2.53 -3.24 -3.05
N ALA A 166 3.12 -4.43 -3.07
CA ALA A 166 4.37 -4.74 -3.75
C ALA A 166 4.05 -5.42 -5.08
N ALA A 167 4.05 -4.65 -6.16
CA ALA A 167 3.59 -5.09 -7.47
C ALA A 167 4.71 -5.60 -8.37
N ASN A 168 4.42 -6.61 -9.20
CA ASN A 168 5.37 -7.15 -10.18
C ASN A 168 5.43 -6.32 -11.48
N GLY A 169 4.46 -5.43 -11.70
CA GLY A 169 4.40 -4.49 -12.82
C GLY A 169 3.94 -5.09 -14.16
N ASP A 170 3.18 -6.18 -14.16
CA ASP A 170 2.63 -6.79 -15.38
C ASP A 170 1.19 -6.34 -15.72
N ASP A 171 0.67 -5.35 -15.00
CA ASP A 171 -0.69 -4.80 -15.09
C ASP A 171 -1.82 -5.78 -14.71
N THR A 172 -1.49 -6.87 -14.01
CA THR A 172 -2.44 -7.86 -13.48
C THR A 172 -2.41 -7.89 -11.95
N VAL A 173 -3.26 -8.71 -11.33
CA VAL A 173 -3.26 -8.89 -9.86
C VAL A 173 -2.34 -10.03 -9.44
N GLU A 174 -1.96 -10.89 -10.38
CA GLU A 174 -1.10 -12.03 -10.17
C GLU A 174 0.32 -11.57 -9.83
N GLY A 175 0.88 -12.06 -8.73
CA GLY A 175 2.22 -11.68 -8.29
C GLY A 175 2.31 -10.35 -7.52
N ASP A 176 1.17 -9.71 -7.26
CA ASP A 176 1.04 -8.58 -6.34
C ASP A 176 0.83 -9.06 -4.90
N PHE A 177 1.53 -8.43 -3.96
CA PHE A 177 1.50 -8.81 -2.55
C PHE A 177 1.15 -7.61 -1.69
N VAL A 178 0.07 -7.73 -0.92
CA VAL A 178 -0.39 -6.67 -0.04
C VAL A 178 0.03 -6.94 1.39
N HIS A 179 0.65 -5.94 1.99
CA HIS A 179 1.06 -5.94 3.38
C HIS A 179 0.38 -4.78 4.13
N THR A 180 0.02 -5.01 5.38
CA THR A 180 -0.53 -4.00 6.29
C THR A 180 0.27 -3.97 7.59
N ASP A 181 0.36 -2.79 8.19
CA ASP A 181 0.96 -2.62 9.51
C ASP A 181 0.26 -1.49 10.28
N SER A 182 0.50 -1.41 11.58
CA SER A 182 -0.02 -0.35 12.42
C SER A 182 0.93 0.01 13.56
N VAL A 183 0.95 1.29 13.93
CA VAL A 183 1.67 1.76 15.12
C VAL A 183 0.78 2.70 15.93
N GLU A 184 0.84 2.57 17.25
CA GLU A 184 0.11 3.42 18.18
C GLU A 184 1.07 4.42 18.86
N SER A 185 0.58 5.64 19.07
CA SER A 185 1.26 6.70 19.80
C SER A 185 0.30 7.30 20.81
N SER A 186 0.69 7.33 22.08
CA SER A 186 -0.12 7.94 23.15
C SER A 186 0.27 9.41 23.35
N PRO A 187 -0.62 10.29 23.83
CA PRO A 187 -0.21 11.61 24.25
C PRO A 187 0.79 11.49 25.41
N GLY A 188 1.90 12.22 25.32
CA GLY A 188 2.82 12.41 26.44
C GLY A 188 2.18 13.28 27.53
N PRO A 189 2.76 13.29 28.73
CA PRO A 189 2.25 14.10 29.83
C PRO A 189 2.15 15.59 29.44
N SER A 190 1.02 16.22 29.74
CA SER A 190 0.85 17.67 29.63
C SER A 190 1.89 18.36 30.50
N ARG A 191 2.74 19.22 29.90
CA ARG A 191 3.68 20.07 30.65
C ARG A 191 2.97 21.20 31.37
#